data_AF-A0A954F0U7-F1
#
_entry.id   AF-A0A954F0U7-F1
#
_cell.length_a   1.000
_cell.length_b   1.000
_cell.length_c   1.000
_cell.angle_alpha   90.00
_cell.angle_beta   90.00
_cell.angle_gamma   90.00
#
_symmetry.space_group_name_H-M   'P 1'
#
loop_
_entity.id
_entity.type
_entity.pdbx_description
1 polymer ?
#
loop_
_entity_poly.entity_id
_entity_poly.type
_entity_poly.pdbx_seq_one_letter_code
_entity_poly.pdbx_strand_id
1 'polypeptide(L)'
;MNRCFTGLYEILCDAWKQNLAFAVLLFVASTLYADDNKTLRVFIFAGQSNMVGSDSKVEDIQRFPPFAGLEAPQPGVRFSYCLGRENKTTSDGWVDLQPVNNVVGPELSFARKVTQTIDAPFAIIKVAAGGTHLGGDWNPDEPSGFKMYPLALQRIREALADLDQQEVQYRLEGFMWHQGENDMFNPEYMENYGRNLKNFLASWRRDLNAPELRFYIGELCTKTIWGMDLRPRMYAISLGQKEVTESDPLAQYVPTSHVGVEIGGGVGLHYHYGTLGQLEHGVNYADAYLRNIGKLKSTPRPLNTWPYAEGSTIKLFILAGHRNMEGERAFVEELAKLDGGPDLLRDNQSIAYRYSIGGGYKVSDGWEPLGPAGFYDTFGPELSFGATLQKHGVSNIAIAKFTHSGSQIIDWTPEGSEAKSRNLYPAFIAFVQESIRELESKGQHVELAGIFYHLGENDMSWGP
;
A
#
# COMPACT_ATOMS: atom_id res chain seq x y z
N MET A 1 -78.97 7.44 10.47
CA MET A 1 -78.07 6.43 9.89
C MET A 1 -76.67 7.03 9.87
N ASN A 2 -75.83 6.54 10.77
CA ASN A 2 -74.42 6.94 10.93
C ASN A 2 -73.56 6.32 9.83
N ARG A 3 -72.75 7.13 9.14
CA ARG A 3 -71.44 6.80 8.55
C ARG A 3 -71.03 7.95 7.65
N CYS A 4 -70.03 8.74 8.07
CA CYS A 4 -69.09 9.49 7.21
C CYS A 4 -68.41 10.61 8.03
N PHE A 5 -67.60 10.31 9.05
CA PHE A 5 -66.69 11.33 9.63
C PHE A 5 -65.44 10.75 10.33
N THR A 6 -65.07 9.48 10.11
CA THR A 6 -63.89 8.88 10.76
C THR A 6 -62.69 8.66 9.84
N GLY A 7 -62.84 8.69 8.51
CA GLY A 7 -61.74 8.31 7.59
C GLY A 7 -60.71 9.40 7.25
N LEU A 8 -61.04 10.68 7.39
CA LEU A 8 -60.14 11.78 6.98
C LEU A 8 -59.14 12.19 8.08
N TYR A 9 -59.44 11.91 9.35
CA TYR A 9 -58.54 12.23 10.47
C TYR A 9 -57.39 11.24 10.61
N GLU A 10 -57.60 9.96 10.28
CA GLU A 10 -56.56 8.92 10.34
C GLU A 10 -55.50 9.09 9.23
N ILE A 11 -55.92 9.44 8.01
CA ILE A 11 -55.01 9.59 6.86
C ILE A 11 -54.07 10.82 7.03
N LEU A 12 -54.58 11.91 7.61
CA LEU A 12 -53.75 13.09 7.91
C LEU A 12 -52.78 12.86 9.08
N CYS A 13 -53.13 12.01 10.04
CA CYS A 13 -52.26 11.69 11.18
C CYS A 13 -51.09 10.78 10.77
N ASP A 14 -51.32 9.83 9.87
CA ASP A 14 -50.27 8.94 9.36
C ASP A 14 -49.28 9.64 8.42
N ALA A 15 -49.75 10.57 7.59
CA ALA A 15 -48.88 11.40 6.76
C ALA A 15 -47.98 12.33 7.60
N TRP A 16 -48.49 12.85 8.72
CA TRP A 16 -47.69 13.63 9.68
C TRP A 16 -46.68 12.77 10.43
N LYS A 17 -47.05 11.55 10.87
CA LYS A 17 -46.12 10.61 11.53
C LYS A 17 -45.02 10.11 10.61
N GLN A 18 -45.32 9.83 9.33
CA GLN A 18 -44.31 9.43 8.35
C GLN A 18 -43.35 10.57 8.03
N ASN A 19 -43.83 11.81 7.88
CA ASN A 19 -42.97 12.98 7.69
C ASN A 19 -42.12 13.31 8.93
N LEU A 20 -42.67 13.11 10.14
CA LEU A 20 -41.89 13.26 11.39
C LEU A 20 -40.83 12.16 11.51
N ALA A 21 -41.14 10.91 11.16
CA ALA A 21 -40.19 9.80 11.16
C ALA A 21 -39.08 9.99 10.12
N PHE A 22 -39.41 10.47 8.92
CA PHE A 22 -38.43 10.82 7.88
C PHE A 22 -37.56 12.01 8.31
N ALA A 23 -38.15 13.05 8.89
CA ALA A 23 -37.41 14.20 9.39
C ALA A 23 -36.50 13.84 10.58
N VAL A 24 -36.95 12.95 11.49
CA VAL A 24 -36.13 12.43 12.59
C VAL A 24 -35.01 11.52 12.06
N LEU A 25 -35.26 10.66 11.05
CA LEU A 25 -34.20 9.87 10.42
C LEU A 25 -33.16 10.75 9.70
N LEU A 26 -33.60 11.79 9.00
CA LEU A 26 -32.72 12.76 8.35
C LEU A 26 -31.92 13.59 9.38
N PHE A 27 -32.53 13.95 10.51
CA PHE A 27 -31.87 14.68 11.58
C PHE A 27 -30.85 13.79 12.32
N VAL A 28 -31.21 12.54 12.64
CA VAL A 28 -30.32 11.54 13.27
C VAL A 28 -29.15 11.17 12.36
N ALA A 29 -29.39 11.02 11.04
CA ALA A 29 -28.32 10.83 10.07
C ALA A 29 -27.40 12.06 10.02
N SER A 30 -27.95 13.28 10.01
CA SER A 30 -27.13 14.51 10.00
C SER A 30 -26.29 14.71 11.27
N THR A 31 -26.77 14.26 12.44
CA THR A 31 -25.97 14.29 13.70
C THR A 31 -24.92 13.19 13.75
N LEU A 32 -25.16 12.00 13.17
CA LEU A 32 -24.16 10.94 13.06
C LEU A 32 -23.02 11.30 12.08
N TYR A 33 -23.32 12.07 11.02
CA TYR A 33 -22.30 12.56 10.08
C TYR A 33 -21.53 13.80 10.57
N ALA A 34 -22.07 14.56 11.52
CA ALA A 34 -21.44 15.78 12.03
C ALA A 34 -20.29 15.54 13.03
N ASP A 35 -20.08 14.31 13.51
CA ASP A 35 -19.12 13.97 14.59
C ASP A 35 -17.89 13.17 14.14
N ASP A 36 -17.84 12.72 12.88
CA ASP A 36 -16.72 11.93 12.33
C ASP A 36 -15.40 12.72 12.27
N ASN A 37 -15.48 14.05 12.19
CA ASN A 37 -14.32 14.95 12.18
C ASN A 37 -13.85 15.36 13.60
N LYS A 38 -14.55 14.95 14.66
CA LYS A 38 -14.17 15.28 16.06
C LYS A 38 -13.74 14.06 16.85
N THR A 39 -14.19 12.87 16.46
CA THR A 39 -13.77 11.61 17.06
C THR A 39 -12.33 11.29 16.66
N LEU A 40 -11.47 11.05 17.65
CA LEU A 40 -10.08 10.65 17.43
C LEU A 40 -10.01 9.27 16.78
N ARG A 41 -9.40 9.18 15.60
CA ARG A 41 -9.10 7.91 14.95
C ARG A 41 -7.77 7.38 15.46
N VAL A 42 -7.81 6.24 16.14
CA VAL A 42 -6.64 5.58 16.72
C VAL A 42 -6.24 4.41 15.84
N PHE A 43 -4.99 4.43 15.37
CA PHE A 43 -4.40 3.36 14.58
C PHE A 43 -3.36 2.62 15.41
N ILE A 44 -3.30 1.30 15.24
CA ILE A 44 -2.30 0.46 15.91
C ILE A 44 -1.29 0.01 14.88
N PHE A 45 -0.01 0.21 15.16
CA PHE A 45 1.11 -0.27 14.35
C PHE A 45 1.86 -1.33 15.15
N ALA A 46 1.92 -2.56 14.64
CA ALA A 46 2.61 -3.64 15.32
C ALA A 46 3.35 -4.58 14.37
N GLY A 47 4.45 -5.15 14.86
CA GLY A 47 5.25 -6.08 14.07
C GLY A 47 6.71 -6.13 14.46
N GLN A 48 7.55 -6.51 13.50
CA GLN A 48 8.99 -6.72 13.72
C GLN A 48 9.87 -5.54 13.27
N SER A 49 11.11 -5.81 12.87
CA SER A 49 12.15 -4.81 12.57
C SER A 49 11.76 -3.86 11.44
N ASN A 50 11.11 -4.36 10.39
CA ASN A 50 10.56 -3.50 9.34
C ASN A 50 9.44 -2.60 9.87
N MET A 51 8.58 -3.05 10.80
CA MET A 51 7.62 -2.15 11.47
C MET A 51 8.34 -1.13 12.38
N VAL A 52 9.43 -1.52 13.06
CA VAL A 52 10.25 -0.58 13.85
C VAL A 52 10.79 0.53 12.96
N GLY A 53 11.27 0.19 11.75
CA GLY A 53 12.03 1.09 10.87
C GLY A 53 13.51 0.72 10.79
N SER A 54 13.91 -0.51 11.15
CA SER A 54 15.32 -0.91 11.18
C SER A 54 16.05 -0.65 9.86
N ASP A 55 17.32 -0.30 9.98
CA ASP A 55 18.26 0.05 8.90
C ASP A 55 17.86 1.25 8.02
N SER A 56 16.82 1.99 8.40
CA SER A 56 16.56 3.31 7.85
C SER A 56 17.27 4.41 8.64
N LYS A 57 17.37 5.59 8.04
CA LYS A 57 18.03 6.76 8.62
C LYS A 57 17.23 8.02 8.29
N VAL A 58 16.95 8.82 9.31
CA VAL A 58 16.23 10.09 9.14
C VAL A 58 16.96 11.05 8.19
N GLU A 59 18.30 11.06 8.22
CA GLU A 59 19.13 11.90 7.34
C GLU A 59 18.92 11.60 5.85
N ASP A 60 18.51 10.38 5.50
CA ASP A 60 18.30 9.98 4.11
C ASP A 60 16.97 10.49 3.55
N ILE A 61 16.03 10.96 4.37
CA ILE A 61 14.71 11.45 3.91
C ILE A 61 14.87 12.53 2.83
N GLN A 62 15.85 13.42 2.98
CA GLN A 62 16.11 14.51 2.04
C GLN A 62 16.54 14.04 0.64
N ARG A 63 16.96 12.78 0.51
CA ARG A 63 17.29 12.15 -0.79
C ARG A 63 16.05 11.73 -1.57
N PHE A 64 14.86 11.82 -0.96
CA PHE A 64 13.60 11.38 -1.54
C PHE A 64 12.62 12.57 -1.50
N PRO A 65 12.63 13.43 -2.53
CA PRO A 65 11.89 14.70 -2.53
C PRO A 65 10.40 14.61 -2.13
N PRO A 66 9.62 13.60 -2.57
CA PRO A 66 8.21 13.47 -2.17
C PRO A 66 8.03 13.30 -0.64
N PHE A 67 9.07 12.91 0.07
CA PHE A 67 9.06 12.58 1.50
C PHE A 67 9.78 13.61 2.37
N ALA A 68 10.40 14.63 1.78
CA ALA A 68 11.06 15.71 2.51
C ALA A 68 10.12 16.35 3.56
N GLY A 69 10.67 16.68 4.73
CA GLY A 69 9.95 17.24 5.87
C GLY A 69 9.48 16.20 6.89
N LEU A 70 9.48 14.90 6.54
CA LEU A 70 9.11 13.83 7.47
C LEU A 70 10.17 13.55 8.55
N GLU A 71 11.34 14.17 8.47
CA GLU A 71 12.32 14.21 9.56
C GLU A 71 11.87 15.05 10.75
N ALA A 72 10.94 15.98 10.54
CA ALA A 72 10.43 16.86 11.58
C ALA A 72 9.21 16.24 12.29
N PRO A 73 8.94 16.64 13.56
CA PRO A 73 7.69 16.30 14.22
C PRO A 73 6.47 16.74 13.41
N GLN A 74 5.44 15.90 13.41
CA GLN A 74 4.13 16.15 12.81
C GLN A 74 3.15 16.58 13.92
N PRO A 75 3.01 17.89 14.20
CA PRO A 75 2.15 18.37 15.28
C PRO A 75 0.69 18.01 15.01
N GLY A 76 -0.03 17.66 16.08
CA GLY A 76 -1.44 17.29 15.99
C GLY A 76 -1.70 15.82 15.66
N VAL A 77 -0.65 15.03 15.45
CA VAL A 77 -0.71 13.56 15.39
C VAL A 77 -0.21 12.99 16.70
N ARG A 78 -1.12 12.51 17.55
CA ARG A 78 -0.77 11.90 18.84
C ARG A 78 -0.06 10.57 18.62
N PHE A 79 1.05 10.35 19.30
CA PHE A 79 1.87 9.17 19.14
C PHE A 79 2.25 8.57 20.49
N SER A 80 1.94 7.28 20.64
CA SER A 80 2.34 6.47 21.79
C SER A 80 3.11 5.26 21.28
N TYR A 81 4.29 4.98 21.82
CA TYR A 81 5.10 3.86 21.31
C TYR A 81 5.81 3.06 22.39
N CYS A 82 6.15 1.82 22.04
CA CYS A 82 7.05 0.92 22.76
C CYS A 82 7.86 0.11 21.73
N LEU A 83 9.13 0.47 21.54
CA LEU A 83 9.99 -0.08 20.48
C LEU A 83 11.19 -0.82 21.07
N GLY A 84 11.51 -1.99 20.53
CA GLY A 84 12.73 -2.75 20.84
C GLY A 84 12.50 -4.03 21.64
N ARG A 85 13.54 -4.88 21.69
CA ARG A 85 13.54 -6.17 22.39
C ARG A 85 13.81 -5.98 23.88
N GLU A 86 15.07 -6.02 24.30
CA GLU A 86 15.48 -5.94 25.71
C GLU A 86 15.50 -4.47 26.18
N ASN A 87 16.18 -3.60 25.42
CA ASN A 87 16.22 -2.16 25.68
C ASN A 87 15.05 -1.48 24.97
N LYS A 88 13.89 -1.44 25.66
CA LYS A 88 12.68 -0.82 25.13
C LYS A 88 12.74 0.70 25.24
N THR A 89 12.48 1.37 24.14
CA THR A 89 12.23 2.81 24.10
C THR A 89 10.72 3.03 24.10
N THR A 90 10.19 3.66 25.15
CA THR A 90 8.76 3.85 25.35
C THR A 90 8.47 5.34 25.52
N SER A 91 7.43 5.86 24.87
CA SER A 91 7.01 7.24 25.12
C SER A 91 6.38 7.39 26.51
N ASP A 92 6.58 8.55 27.12
CA ASP A 92 5.82 8.96 28.30
C ASP A 92 4.50 9.60 27.82
N GLY A 93 3.39 8.86 27.94
CA GLY A 93 2.10 9.25 27.39
C GLY A 93 2.09 9.45 25.87
N TRP A 94 1.24 10.38 25.42
CA TRP A 94 1.14 10.83 24.03
C TRP A 94 2.13 11.97 23.76
N VAL A 95 2.92 11.81 22.69
CA VAL A 95 3.79 12.85 22.14
C VAL A 95 3.38 13.20 20.71
N ASP A 96 3.94 14.24 20.13
CA ASP A 96 3.81 14.46 18.67
C ASP A 96 4.55 13.35 17.92
N LEU A 97 3.94 12.87 16.83
CA LEU A 97 4.58 11.90 15.95
C LEU A 97 5.86 12.45 15.35
N GLN A 98 6.94 11.71 15.53
CA GLN A 98 8.26 12.07 15.06
C GLN A 98 9.12 10.80 14.93
N PRO A 99 10.24 10.85 14.19
CA PRO A 99 11.21 9.76 14.21
C PRO A 99 11.66 9.40 15.62
N VAL A 100 11.78 8.11 15.91
CA VAL A 100 12.27 7.60 17.20
C VAL A 100 13.59 6.88 16.95
N ASN A 101 14.59 7.08 17.82
CA ASN A 101 15.91 6.45 17.71
C ASN A 101 16.61 6.67 16.35
N ASN A 102 16.37 7.82 15.71
CA ASN A 102 16.93 8.20 14.41
C ASN A 102 16.60 7.23 13.25
N VAL A 103 15.50 6.47 13.38
CA VAL A 103 14.97 5.61 12.33
C VAL A 103 13.62 6.10 11.81
N VAL A 104 13.29 5.68 10.60
CA VAL A 104 12.08 5.96 9.84
C VAL A 104 11.22 4.71 9.79
N GLY A 105 10.02 4.79 10.34
CA GLY A 105 9.00 3.74 10.19
C GLY A 105 7.85 4.18 9.28
N PRO A 106 6.97 3.24 8.91
CA PRO A 106 5.85 3.50 7.99
C PRO A 106 4.80 4.45 8.57
N GLU A 107 4.78 4.66 9.89
CA GLU A 107 3.85 5.57 10.56
C GLU A 107 3.97 7.02 10.08
N LEU A 108 5.18 7.45 9.68
CA LEU A 108 5.45 8.85 9.37
C LEU A 108 4.74 9.29 8.09
N SER A 109 4.96 8.57 6.99
CA SER A 109 4.32 8.87 5.71
C SER A 109 2.84 8.44 5.70
N PHE A 110 2.47 7.40 6.46
CA PHE A 110 1.07 7.05 6.69
C PHE A 110 0.29 8.22 7.27
N ALA A 111 0.76 8.77 8.39
CA ALA A 111 0.12 9.88 9.08
C ALA A 111 0.00 11.09 8.16
N ARG A 112 1.09 11.51 7.52
CA ARG A 112 1.09 12.66 6.60
C ARG A 112 0.04 12.52 5.50
N LYS A 113 -0.05 11.36 4.86
CA LYS A 113 -1.00 11.17 3.75
C LYS A 113 -2.45 11.13 4.24
N VAL A 114 -2.71 10.51 5.40
CA VAL A 114 -4.06 10.48 5.97
C VAL A 114 -4.50 11.88 6.41
N THR A 115 -3.67 12.62 7.14
CA THR A 115 -4.01 13.97 7.64
C THR A 115 -4.14 15.01 6.52
N GLN A 116 -3.49 14.80 5.37
CA GLN A 116 -3.73 15.61 4.17
C GLN A 116 -5.07 15.30 3.46
N THR A 117 -5.70 14.17 3.78
CA THR A 117 -6.90 13.67 3.09
C THR A 117 -8.17 13.77 3.92
N ILE A 118 -8.06 13.65 5.25
CA ILE A 118 -9.20 13.71 6.19
C ILE A 118 -8.94 14.72 7.30
N ASP A 119 -10.00 15.38 7.78
CA ASP A 119 -9.93 16.39 8.84
C ASP A 119 -10.00 15.81 10.26
N ALA A 120 -10.32 14.52 10.40
CA ALA A 120 -10.51 13.90 11.70
C ALA A 120 -9.20 13.86 12.51
N PRO A 121 -9.24 14.12 13.83
CA PRO A 121 -8.06 14.03 14.67
C PRO A 121 -7.52 12.61 14.66
N PHE A 122 -6.21 12.49 14.81
CA PHE A 122 -5.49 11.28 14.43
C PHE A 122 -4.47 10.88 15.52
N ALA A 123 -4.41 9.58 15.85
CA ALA A 123 -3.47 9.01 16.81
C ALA A 123 -2.89 7.68 16.35
N ILE A 124 -1.63 7.41 16.70
CA ILE A 124 -0.95 6.14 16.45
C ILE A 124 -0.43 5.55 17.76
N ILE A 125 -0.71 4.27 17.99
CA ILE A 125 -0.07 3.46 19.02
C ILE A 125 0.85 2.46 18.31
N LYS A 126 2.17 2.54 18.51
CA LYS A 126 3.15 1.68 17.83
C LYS A 126 3.89 0.77 18.80
N VAL A 127 3.77 -0.55 18.64
CA VAL A 127 4.50 -1.54 19.44
C VAL A 127 5.22 -2.51 18.51
N ALA A 128 6.55 -2.45 18.46
CA ALA A 128 7.30 -3.26 17.51
C ALA A 128 8.69 -3.62 18.03
N ALA A 129 9.17 -4.81 17.67
CA ALA A 129 10.50 -5.28 18.06
C ALA A 129 11.08 -6.23 17.01
N GLY A 130 12.33 -6.01 16.60
CA GLY A 130 12.97 -6.86 15.59
C GLY A 130 13.03 -8.35 15.96
N GLY A 131 13.10 -9.24 14.96
CA GLY A 131 13.27 -10.70 15.13
C GLY A 131 12.32 -11.38 16.13
N THR A 132 11.08 -10.90 16.20
CA THR A 132 10.00 -11.55 16.93
C THR A 132 9.19 -12.43 16.00
N HIS A 133 8.62 -13.51 16.51
CA HIS A 133 7.81 -14.46 15.75
C HIS A 133 6.32 -14.28 16.04
N LEU A 134 5.47 -14.55 15.05
CA LEU A 134 4.03 -14.65 15.24
C LEU A 134 3.66 -15.88 16.06
N GLY A 135 4.27 -17.04 15.76
CA GLY A 135 4.02 -18.28 16.48
C GLY A 135 4.47 -18.29 17.95
N GLY A 136 5.35 -17.37 18.35
CA GLY A 136 5.94 -17.30 19.69
C GLY A 136 5.69 -15.98 20.43
N ASP A 137 6.44 -14.93 20.09
CA ASP A 137 6.41 -13.65 20.79
C ASP A 137 5.04 -12.96 20.73
N TRP A 138 4.37 -13.05 19.57
CA TRP A 138 3.07 -12.45 19.32
C TRP A 138 1.91 -13.44 19.44
N ASN A 139 2.17 -14.64 19.96
CA ASN A 139 1.13 -15.65 20.19
C ASN A 139 0.18 -15.16 21.30
N PRO A 140 -1.14 -15.04 21.03
CA PRO A 140 -2.10 -14.55 22.02
C PRO A 140 -2.41 -15.57 23.12
N ASP A 141 -2.27 -16.86 22.85
CA ASP A 141 -2.68 -17.93 23.77
C ASP A 141 -1.52 -18.36 24.67
N GLU A 142 -0.34 -18.57 24.08
CA GLU A 142 0.87 -19.04 24.78
C GLU A 142 2.09 -18.17 24.40
N PRO A 143 2.12 -16.89 24.83
CA PRO A 143 3.21 -15.98 24.47
C PRO A 143 4.54 -16.44 25.05
N SER A 144 5.54 -16.58 24.17
CA SER A 144 6.92 -16.94 24.52
C SER A 144 7.89 -15.81 24.19
N GLY A 145 9.20 -16.04 24.35
CA GLY A 145 10.24 -15.06 24.03
C GLY A 145 10.06 -13.73 24.77
N PHE A 146 9.97 -12.64 24.01
CA PHE A 146 9.79 -11.28 24.52
C PHE A 146 8.35 -10.94 24.92
N LYS A 147 7.40 -11.87 24.70
CA LYS A 147 5.97 -11.74 25.06
C LYS A 147 5.36 -10.44 24.52
N MET A 148 5.52 -10.21 23.22
CA MET A 148 5.09 -8.99 22.54
C MET A 148 3.58 -8.81 22.49
N TYR A 149 2.78 -9.87 22.36
CA TYR A 149 1.31 -9.74 22.37
C TYR A 149 0.77 -9.13 23.67
N PRO A 150 1.02 -9.71 24.87
CA PRO A 150 0.52 -9.13 26.11
C PRO A 150 1.12 -7.75 26.41
N LEU A 151 2.38 -7.51 26.03
CA LEU A 151 3.00 -6.19 26.14
C LEU A 151 2.27 -5.15 25.28
N ALA A 152 1.99 -5.47 24.01
CA ALA A 152 1.28 -4.57 23.12
C ALA A 152 -0.14 -4.31 23.60
N LEU A 153 -0.84 -5.35 24.08
CA LEU A 153 -2.19 -5.23 24.61
C LEU A 153 -2.24 -4.31 25.83
N GLN A 154 -1.28 -4.47 26.76
CA GLN A 154 -1.15 -3.58 27.91
C GLN A 154 -0.92 -2.13 27.46
N ARG A 155 0.04 -1.89 26.56
CA ARG A 155 0.36 -0.54 26.07
C ARG A 155 -0.83 0.13 25.38
N ILE A 156 -1.57 -0.62 24.56
CA ILE A 156 -2.76 -0.11 23.89
C ILE A 156 -3.81 0.27 24.94
N ARG A 157 -4.11 -0.61 25.90
CA ARG A 157 -5.08 -0.32 26.97
C ARG A 157 -4.70 0.89 27.81
N GLU A 158 -3.42 1.05 28.15
CA GLU A 158 -2.93 2.22 28.89
C GLU A 158 -3.13 3.51 28.08
N ALA A 159 -2.77 3.51 26.79
CA ALA A 159 -2.93 4.67 25.92
C ALA A 159 -4.42 5.04 25.72
N LEU A 160 -5.29 4.04 25.58
CA LEU A 160 -6.74 4.25 25.49
C LEU A 160 -7.34 4.76 26.81
N ALA A 161 -6.91 4.22 27.95
CA ALA A 161 -7.35 4.67 29.26
C ALA A 161 -6.93 6.12 29.56
N ASP A 162 -5.77 6.56 29.04
CA ASP A 162 -5.36 7.96 29.12
C ASP A 162 -6.27 8.88 28.29
N LEU A 163 -6.73 8.43 27.11
CA LEU A 163 -7.75 9.17 26.33
C LEU A 163 -9.09 9.25 27.07
N ASP A 164 -9.52 8.16 27.71
CA ASP A 164 -10.74 8.14 28.54
C ASP A 164 -10.64 9.12 29.71
N GLN A 165 -9.50 9.16 30.41
CA GLN A 165 -9.26 10.10 31.51
C GLN A 165 -9.29 11.56 31.06
N GLN A 166 -8.88 11.82 29.82
CA GLN A 166 -8.94 13.14 29.19
C GLN A 166 -10.30 13.43 28.53
N GLU A 167 -11.28 12.54 28.68
CA GLU A 167 -12.61 12.63 28.07
C GLU A 167 -12.58 12.78 26.54
N VAL A 168 -11.53 12.26 25.88
CA VAL A 168 -11.38 12.31 24.43
C VAL A 168 -12.18 11.17 23.80
N GLN A 169 -13.20 11.51 23.02
CA GLN A 169 -13.92 10.52 22.21
C GLN A 169 -12.99 9.94 21.13
N TYR A 170 -12.86 8.62 21.09
CA TYR A 170 -12.02 7.93 20.13
C TYR A 170 -12.67 6.67 19.57
N ARG A 171 -12.12 6.18 18.45
CA ARG A 171 -12.39 4.83 17.93
C ARG A 171 -11.12 4.19 17.38
N LEU A 172 -11.03 2.87 17.52
CA LEU A 172 -9.99 2.08 16.88
C LEU A 172 -10.31 1.94 15.39
N GLU A 173 -9.48 2.54 14.54
CA GLU A 173 -9.76 2.68 13.11
C GLU A 173 -9.12 1.56 12.27
N GLY A 174 -7.92 1.13 12.66
CA GLY A 174 -7.19 0.13 11.90
C GLY A 174 -5.95 -0.37 12.61
N PHE A 175 -5.53 -1.58 12.24
CA PHE A 175 -4.37 -2.27 12.77
C PHE A 175 -3.41 -2.62 11.62
N MET A 176 -2.25 -1.98 11.59
CA MET A 176 -1.19 -2.19 10.61
C MET A 176 -0.22 -3.22 11.16
N TRP A 177 -0.21 -4.37 10.51
CA TRP A 177 0.64 -5.49 10.87
C TRP A 177 1.70 -5.72 9.81
N HIS A 178 2.97 -5.71 10.23
CA HIS A 178 4.07 -6.09 9.35
C HIS A 178 5.09 -6.96 10.08
N GLN A 179 4.97 -8.26 9.81
CA GLN A 179 5.77 -9.31 10.41
C GLN A 179 5.63 -10.59 9.60
N GLY A 180 6.66 -11.43 9.66
CA GLY A 180 6.61 -12.81 9.20
C GLY A 180 7.98 -13.34 8.81
N GLU A 181 8.95 -12.45 8.63
CA GLU A 181 10.28 -12.85 8.19
C GLU A 181 10.96 -13.77 9.20
N ASN A 182 10.74 -13.59 10.51
CA ASN A 182 11.39 -14.47 11.48
C ASN A 182 10.72 -15.84 11.61
N ASP A 183 9.41 -15.96 11.37
CA ASP A 183 8.68 -17.24 11.40
C ASP A 183 9.21 -18.20 10.33
N MET A 184 9.79 -17.69 9.23
CA MET A 184 10.37 -18.51 8.17
C MET A 184 11.55 -19.39 8.64
N PHE A 185 12.15 -19.10 9.80
CA PHE A 185 13.27 -19.87 10.35
C PHE A 185 12.86 -20.94 11.34
N ASN A 186 11.59 -20.96 11.77
CA ASN A 186 11.05 -22.02 12.60
C ASN A 186 10.05 -22.85 11.76
N PRO A 187 10.34 -24.13 11.47
CA PRO A 187 9.47 -24.96 10.63
C PRO A 187 8.02 -25.03 11.11
N GLU A 188 7.79 -25.13 12.43
CA GLU A 188 6.45 -25.19 13.01
C GLU A 188 5.70 -23.85 12.83
N TYR A 189 6.40 -22.73 13.04
CA TYR A 189 5.77 -21.41 12.90
C TYR A 189 5.47 -21.08 11.44
N MET A 190 6.37 -21.43 10.52
CA MET A 190 6.18 -21.25 9.09
C MET A 190 5.01 -22.08 8.56
N GLU A 191 4.94 -23.38 8.91
CA GLU A 191 3.85 -24.27 8.49
C GLU A 191 2.49 -23.79 9.01
N ASN A 192 2.46 -23.21 10.21
CA ASN A 192 1.22 -22.77 10.86
C ASN A 192 0.95 -21.27 10.74
N TYR A 193 1.70 -20.52 9.91
CA TYR A 193 1.64 -19.06 9.90
C TYR A 193 0.23 -18.52 9.65
N GLY A 194 -0.50 -19.04 8.65
CA GLY A 194 -1.88 -18.64 8.36
C GLY A 194 -2.84 -18.90 9.52
N ARG A 195 -2.75 -20.07 10.16
CA ARG A 195 -3.55 -20.41 11.34
C ARG A 195 -3.26 -19.47 12.51
N ASN A 196 -1.98 -19.19 12.76
CA ASN A 196 -1.54 -18.30 13.83
C ASN A 196 -2.00 -16.86 13.57
N LEU A 197 -1.91 -16.38 12.32
CA LEU A 197 -2.37 -15.06 11.93
C LEU A 197 -3.89 -14.93 12.11
N LYS A 198 -4.67 -15.91 11.66
CA LYS A 198 -6.12 -15.92 11.88
C LYS A 198 -6.50 -15.80 13.36
N ASN A 199 -5.83 -16.56 14.23
CA ASN A 199 -6.04 -16.50 15.66
C ASN A 199 -5.62 -15.15 16.27
N PHE A 200 -4.51 -14.58 15.79
CA PHE A 200 -4.03 -13.26 16.19
C PHE A 200 -5.06 -12.17 15.90
N LEU A 201 -5.62 -12.11 14.68
CA LEU A 201 -6.65 -11.15 14.32
C LEU A 201 -7.90 -11.29 15.22
N ALA A 202 -8.39 -12.51 15.40
CA ALA A 202 -9.56 -12.79 16.23
C ALA A 202 -9.33 -12.41 17.70
N SER A 203 -8.13 -12.70 18.23
CA SER A 203 -7.77 -12.40 19.61
C SER A 203 -7.69 -10.89 19.86
N TRP A 204 -7.12 -10.11 18.93
CA TRP A 204 -7.12 -8.64 19.05
C TRP A 204 -8.53 -8.05 19.06
N ARG A 205 -9.42 -8.50 18.17
CA ARG A 205 -10.81 -8.04 18.15
C ARG A 205 -11.52 -8.35 19.46
N ARG A 206 -11.31 -9.55 20.01
CA ARG A 206 -11.86 -9.96 21.32
C ARG A 206 -11.30 -9.12 22.46
N ASP A 207 -9.97 -9.03 22.56
CA ASP A 207 -9.28 -8.46 23.72
C ASP A 207 -9.34 -6.93 23.77
N LEU A 208 -9.56 -6.27 22.62
CA LEU A 208 -9.85 -4.84 22.51
C LEU A 208 -11.35 -4.53 22.44
N ASN A 209 -12.22 -5.53 22.47
CA ASN A 209 -13.67 -5.39 22.27
C ASN A 209 -14.02 -4.58 20.99
N ALA A 210 -13.33 -4.88 19.90
CA ALA A 210 -13.42 -4.17 18.62
C ALA A 210 -13.71 -5.17 17.48
N PRO A 211 -14.94 -5.72 17.38
CA PRO A 211 -15.28 -6.76 16.41
C PRO A 211 -15.12 -6.30 14.94
N GLU A 212 -15.29 -5.00 14.68
CA GLU A 212 -15.16 -4.41 13.35
C GLU A 212 -13.74 -3.87 13.05
N LEU A 213 -12.76 -4.17 13.90
CA LEU A 213 -11.39 -3.70 13.69
C LEU A 213 -10.83 -4.26 12.39
N ARG A 214 -10.42 -3.34 11.51
CA ARG A 214 -9.78 -3.66 10.24
C ARG A 214 -8.29 -3.91 10.40
N PHE A 215 -7.78 -4.92 9.72
CA PHE A 215 -6.37 -5.26 9.68
C PHE A 215 -5.78 -5.00 8.30
N TYR A 216 -4.58 -4.43 8.28
CA TYR A 216 -3.80 -4.18 7.09
C TYR A 216 -2.51 -4.97 7.20
N ILE A 217 -2.40 -6.07 6.45
CA ILE A 217 -1.30 -7.03 6.50
C ILE A 217 -0.31 -6.68 5.39
N GLY A 218 0.88 -6.19 5.76
CA GLY A 218 1.92 -5.83 4.79
C GLY A 218 2.57 -7.07 4.19
N GLU A 219 2.60 -7.15 2.85
CA GLU A 219 3.43 -8.10 2.11
C GLU A 219 4.89 -8.03 2.59
N LEU A 220 5.53 -9.18 2.73
CA LEU A 220 6.96 -9.26 3.07
C LEU A 220 7.84 -8.86 1.88
N CYS A 221 8.95 -8.17 2.14
CA CYS A 221 9.83 -7.68 1.10
C CYS A 221 10.49 -8.82 0.30
N THR A 222 10.15 -8.95 -0.98
CA THR A 222 10.71 -9.98 -1.88
C THR A 222 12.06 -9.59 -2.49
N LYS A 223 12.53 -8.35 -2.24
CA LYS A 223 13.75 -7.77 -2.80
C LYS A 223 14.95 -7.77 -1.83
N THR A 224 14.74 -8.23 -0.59
CA THR A 224 15.81 -8.45 0.40
C THR A 224 16.42 -9.84 0.21
N ILE A 225 17.51 -10.14 0.91
CA ILE A 225 18.10 -11.48 0.95
C ILE A 225 17.09 -12.55 1.40
N TRP A 226 16.11 -12.17 2.22
CA TRP A 226 15.00 -13.05 2.59
C TRP A 226 14.16 -13.43 1.37
N GLY A 227 13.84 -12.46 0.52
CA GLY A 227 13.00 -12.65 -0.65
C GLY A 227 13.69 -13.32 -1.82
N MET A 228 15.00 -13.10 -1.92
CA MET A 228 15.84 -13.66 -2.98
C MET A 228 16.36 -15.06 -2.61
N ASP A 229 17.01 -15.22 -1.45
CA ASP A 229 17.71 -16.47 -1.10
C ASP A 229 16.81 -17.46 -0.33
N LEU A 230 15.82 -16.95 0.42
CA LEU A 230 14.89 -17.77 1.19
C LEU A 230 13.50 -17.81 0.55
N ARG A 231 13.48 -17.69 -0.77
CA ARG A 231 12.27 -17.60 -1.59
C ARG A 231 11.19 -18.66 -1.27
N PRO A 232 11.48 -19.97 -1.16
CA PRO A 232 10.45 -20.96 -0.81
C PRO A 232 9.81 -20.69 0.56
N ARG A 233 10.61 -20.24 1.53
CA ARG A 233 10.16 -19.98 2.90
C ARG A 233 9.33 -18.70 2.96
N MET A 234 9.79 -17.64 2.32
CA MET A 234 9.01 -16.41 2.18
C MET A 234 7.70 -16.65 1.44
N TYR A 235 7.70 -17.50 0.42
CA TYR A 235 6.48 -17.88 -0.28
C TYR A 235 5.48 -18.58 0.66
N ALA A 236 5.94 -19.52 1.50
CA ALA A 236 5.09 -20.20 2.48
C ALA A 236 4.41 -19.21 3.45
N ILE A 237 5.15 -18.21 3.95
CA ILE A 237 4.56 -17.16 4.79
C ILE A 237 3.54 -16.32 4.01
N SER A 238 3.85 -15.95 2.77
CA SER A 238 2.93 -15.17 1.92
C SER A 238 1.60 -15.88 1.65
N LEU A 239 1.61 -17.21 1.55
CA LEU A 239 0.38 -18.00 1.38
C LEU A 239 -0.52 -17.87 2.61
N GLY A 240 0.04 -17.94 3.81
CA GLY A 240 -0.71 -17.72 5.04
C GLY A 240 -1.25 -16.27 5.18
N GLN A 241 -0.47 -15.26 4.76
CA GLN A 241 -0.96 -13.88 4.72
C GLN A 241 -2.15 -13.73 3.75
N LYS A 242 -2.04 -14.28 2.54
CA LYS A 242 -3.10 -14.22 1.52
C LYS A 242 -4.34 -14.98 1.97
N GLU A 243 -4.21 -16.22 2.45
CA GLU A 243 -5.33 -17.03 2.93
C GLU A 243 -6.18 -16.29 3.99
N VAL A 244 -5.52 -15.67 4.98
CA VAL A 244 -6.24 -14.94 6.03
C VAL A 244 -6.91 -13.69 5.48
N THR A 245 -6.23 -12.92 4.62
CA THR A 245 -6.79 -11.69 4.06
C THR A 245 -7.85 -11.93 2.97
N GLU A 246 -7.87 -13.09 2.33
CA GLU A 246 -8.93 -13.50 1.41
C GLU A 246 -10.18 -14.01 2.14
N SER A 247 -10.01 -14.59 3.34
CA SER A 247 -11.11 -15.18 4.10
C SER A 247 -11.75 -14.25 5.14
N ASP A 248 -11.06 -13.19 5.56
CA ASP A 248 -11.56 -12.18 6.50
C ASP A 248 -11.87 -10.86 5.77
N PRO A 249 -13.14 -10.45 5.64
CA PRO A 249 -13.54 -9.25 4.89
C PRO A 249 -13.08 -7.93 5.53
N LEU A 250 -12.58 -7.98 6.77
CA LEU A 250 -12.01 -6.86 7.49
C LEU A 250 -10.48 -6.94 7.56
N ALA A 251 -9.85 -7.89 6.87
CA ALA A 251 -8.40 -7.95 6.69
C ALA A 251 -8.04 -7.67 5.22
N GLN A 252 -6.99 -6.89 5.00
CA GLN A 252 -6.53 -6.53 3.67
C GLN A 252 -5.05 -6.80 3.51
N TYR A 253 -4.69 -7.48 2.42
CA TYR A 253 -3.30 -7.60 1.98
C TYR A 253 -2.82 -6.28 1.38
N VAL A 254 -1.68 -5.76 1.85
CA VAL A 254 -1.08 -4.51 1.38
C VAL A 254 0.20 -4.85 0.62
N PRO A 255 0.19 -4.79 -0.73
CA PRO A 255 1.36 -5.11 -1.54
C PRO A 255 2.56 -4.20 -1.24
N THR A 256 3.75 -4.78 -1.30
CA THR A 256 5.04 -4.09 -1.13
C THR A 256 6.07 -4.48 -2.19
N SER A 257 5.70 -5.29 -3.19
CA SER A 257 6.63 -5.71 -4.25
C SER A 257 7.30 -4.56 -5.02
N HIS A 258 6.63 -3.41 -5.13
CA HIS A 258 7.13 -2.17 -5.73
C HIS A 258 7.90 -1.25 -4.78
N VAL A 259 7.78 -1.47 -3.47
CA VAL A 259 8.39 -0.63 -2.43
C VAL A 259 9.91 -0.74 -2.51
N GLY A 260 10.62 0.38 -2.57
CA GLY A 260 12.06 0.47 -2.67
C GLY A 260 12.79 -0.30 -1.58
N VAL A 261 14.01 -0.73 -1.86
CA VAL A 261 14.89 -1.29 -0.84
C VAL A 261 16.26 -0.64 -0.91
N GLU A 262 16.87 -0.43 0.25
CA GLU A 262 18.25 0.00 0.30
C GLU A 262 19.18 -1.21 0.16
N ILE A 263 19.78 -1.37 -1.01
CA ILE A 263 20.81 -2.38 -1.26
C ILE A 263 22.17 -1.73 -0.98
N GLY A 264 22.80 -2.07 0.16
CA GLY A 264 24.07 -1.47 0.55
C GLY A 264 24.84 -2.21 1.64
N GLY A 265 26.17 -2.11 1.62
CA GLY A 265 27.07 -2.68 2.64
C GLY A 265 27.53 -4.12 2.36
N GLY A 266 28.80 -4.38 2.70
CA GLY A 266 29.39 -5.74 2.65
C GLY A 266 28.79 -6.69 3.71
N VAL A 267 28.00 -6.17 4.65
CA VAL A 267 27.21 -6.88 5.67
C VAL A 267 26.08 -5.94 6.11
N GLY A 268 24.86 -6.45 6.29
CA GLY A 268 23.85 -5.78 7.12
C GLY A 268 22.61 -5.17 6.44
N LEU A 269 22.70 -4.40 5.35
CA LEU A 269 21.49 -3.68 4.84
C LEU A 269 20.59 -4.52 3.94
N HIS A 270 20.88 -5.81 3.73
CA HIS A 270 20.10 -6.67 2.82
C HIS A 270 18.82 -7.24 3.44
N TYR A 271 18.43 -6.84 4.66
CA TYR A 271 17.34 -7.46 5.41
C TYR A 271 16.07 -6.62 5.51
N HIS A 272 16.17 -5.31 5.32
CA HIS A 272 15.10 -4.35 5.59
C HIS A 272 14.85 -3.42 4.41
N TYR A 273 13.73 -2.71 4.43
CA TYR A 273 13.34 -1.77 3.37
C TYR A 273 14.27 -0.55 3.23
N GLY A 274 15.05 -0.20 4.26
CA GLY A 274 15.78 1.07 4.31
C GLY A 274 14.85 2.28 4.28
N THR A 275 15.41 3.49 4.17
CA THR A 275 14.63 4.73 4.37
C THR A 275 13.50 4.92 3.35
N LEU A 276 13.79 4.80 2.06
CA LEU A 276 12.79 4.99 1.01
C LEU A 276 11.65 3.98 1.14
N GLY A 277 11.99 2.70 1.32
CA GLY A 277 10.97 1.66 1.37
C GLY A 277 10.04 1.81 2.57
N GLN A 278 10.54 2.24 3.73
CA GLN A 278 9.69 2.52 4.90
C GLN A 278 8.66 3.62 4.63
N LEU A 279 9.10 4.69 3.96
CA LEU A 279 8.24 5.82 3.59
C LEU A 279 7.19 5.41 2.56
N GLU A 280 7.58 4.64 1.56
CA GLU A 280 6.68 4.10 0.54
C GLU A 280 5.67 3.10 1.12
N HIS A 281 6.10 2.23 2.04
CA HIS A 281 5.23 1.30 2.75
C HIS A 281 4.15 2.05 3.55
N GLY A 282 4.51 3.11 4.27
CA GLY A 282 3.54 3.95 4.96
C GLY A 282 2.50 4.57 4.02
N VAL A 283 2.89 4.98 2.81
CA VAL A 283 1.96 5.42 1.77
C VAL A 283 1.03 4.30 1.34
N ASN A 284 1.52 3.07 1.16
CA ASN A 284 0.68 1.93 0.79
C ASN A 284 -0.38 1.61 1.87
N TYR A 285 -0.01 1.68 3.15
CA TYR A 285 -0.97 1.55 4.24
C TYR A 285 -2.03 2.66 4.19
N ALA A 286 -1.61 3.90 3.92
CA ALA A 286 -2.53 5.04 3.83
C ALA A 286 -3.50 4.85 2.66
N ASP A 287 -3.00 4.45 1.49
CA ASP A 287 -3.83 4.23 0.32
C ASP A 287 -4.81 3.06 0.52
N ALA A 288 -4.38 1.97 1.17
CA ALA A 288 -5.26 0.87 1.53
C ALA A 288 -6.41 1.35 2.44
N TYR A 289 -6.08 2.08 3.51
CA TYR A 289 -7.06 2.63 4.44
C TYR A 289 -7.99 3.65 3.78
N LEU A 290 -7.44 4.65 3.08
CA LEU A 290 -8.19 5.71 2.42
C LEU A 290 -9.13 5.15 1.34
N ARG A 291 -8.75 4.06 0.65
CA ARG A 291 -9.63 3.35 -0.28
C ARG A 291 -10.82 2.71 0.44
N ASN A 292 -10.59 2.05 1.58
CA ASN A 292 -11.65 1.39 2.36
C ASN A 292 -12.69 2.37 2.90
N ILE A 293 -12.30 3.60 3.21
CA ILE A 293 -13.22 4.65 3.65
C ILE A 293 -13.74 5.54 2.51
N GLY A 294 -13.45 5.19 1.25
CA GLY A 294 -13.91 5.91 0.06
C GLY A 294 -13.33 7.32 -0.10
N LYS A 295 -12.17 7.59 0.51
CA LYS A 295 -11.48 8.89 0.46
C LYS A 295 -10.31 8.93 -0.52
N LEU A 296 -9.78 7.79 -0.95
CA LEU A 296 -8.80 7.73 -2.03
C LEU A 296 -9.52 7.82 -3.37
N LYS A 297 -9.36 8.94 -4.10
CA LYS A 297 -9.91 9.13 -5.43
C LYS A 297 -8.88 8.78 -6.50
N SER A 298 -9.27 7.95 -7.47
CA SER A 298 -8.53 7.85 -8.73
C SER A 298 -8.79 9.10 -9.56
N THR A 299 -7.76 9.67 -10.17
CA THR A 299 -7.89 10.78 -11.12
C THR A 299 -7.66 10.23 -12.52
N PRO A 300 -8.72 10.05 -13.33
CA PRO A 300 -8.56 9.61 -14.71
C PRO A 300 -7.68 10.58 -15.50
N ARG A 301 -6.83 10.04 -16.36
CA ARG A 301 -5.98 10.78 -17.30
C ARG A 301 -6.36 10.39 -18.73
N PRO A 302 -7.58 10.69 -19.23
CA PRO A 302 -7.98 10.23 -20.55
C PRO A 302 -7.19 10.95 -21.65
N LEU A 303 -7.01 10.29 -22.79
CA LEU A 303 -6.62 10.96 -24.03
C LEU A 303 -7.73 11.95 -24.42
N ASN A 304 -7.37 13.21 -24.67
CA ASN A 304 -8.33 14.24 -25.08
C ASN A 304 -9.02 13.88 -26.40
N THR A 305 -8.23 13.32 -27.32
CA THR A 305 -8.64 12.80 -28.61
C THR A 305 -7.81 11.57 -28.91
N TRP A 306 -8.41 10.57 -29.55
CA TRP A 306 -7.65 9.42 -30.02
C TRP A 306 -6.59 9.87 -31.04
N PRO A 307 -5.28 9.60 -30.82
CA PRO A 307 -4.22 10.25 -31.57
C PRO A 307 -3.94 9.62 -32.95
N TYR A 308 -4.64 8.54 -33.31
CA TYR A 308 -4.38 7.78 -34.52
C TYR A 308 -5.56 7.86 -35.48
N ALA A 309 -5.25 7.98 -36.78
CA ALA A 309 -6.26 7.94 -37.83
C ALA A 309 -6.91 6.54 -37.91
N GLU A 310 -8.17 6.49 -38.32
CA GLU A 310 -8.87 5.21 -38.53
C GLU A 310 -8.15 4.35 -39.58
N GLY A 311 -7.97 3.06 -39.30
CA GLY A 311 -7.28 2.11 -40.16
C GLY A 311 -5.75 2.27 -40.20
N SER A 312 -5.17 3.16 -39.41
CA SER A 312 -3.71 3.36 -39.40
C SER A 312 -2.97 2.21 -38.70
N THR A 313 -1.71 2.00 -39.07
CA THR A 313 -0.83 1.07 -38.36
C THR A 313 -0.16 1.76 -37.17
N ILE A 314 -0.31 1.17 -35.99
CA ILE A 314 0.35 1.56 -34.74
C ILE A 314 1.55 0.67 -34.47
N LYS A 315 2.67 1.28 -34.09
CA LYS A 315 3.83 0.60 -33.53
C LYS A 315 3.67 0.50 -32.03
N LEU A 316 3.33 -0.69 -31.56
CA LEU A 316 3.22 -1.00 -30.13
C LEU A 316 4.58 -1.43 -29.59
N PHE A 317 5.06 -0.70 -28.59
CA PHE A 317 6.27 -1.03 -27.84
C PHE A 317 5.90 -1.51 -26.44
N ILE A 318 6.43 -2.66 -26.03
CA ILE A 318 6.23 -3.19 -24.69
C ILE A 318 7.46 -2.86 -23.85
N LEU A 319 7.25 -2.23 -22.70
CA LEU A 319 8.28 -2.01 -21.68
C LEU A 319 8.04 -2.97 -20.54
N ALA A 320 8.94 -3.92 -20.33
CA ALA A 320 8.85 -4.91 -19.26
C ALA A 320 10.03 -4.79 -18.29
N GLY A 321 9.85 -5.09 -17.02
CA GLY A 321 10.99 -5.03 -16.12
C GLY A 321 10.75 -5.11 -14.62
N HIS A 322 11.87 -4.99 -13.92
CA HIS A 322 11.93 -4.87 -12.46
C HIS A 322 12.04 -3.39 -12.05
N ARG A 323 12.77 -3.09 -10.97
CA ARG A 323 12.78 -1.78 -10.29
C ARG A 323 13.24 -0.60 -11.14
N ASN A 324 14.23 -0.80 -12.01
CA ASN A 324 14.70 0.28 -12.88
C ASN A 324 13.67 0.63 -13.96
N MET A 325 12.98 -0.38 -14.50
CA MET A 325 11.87 -0.15 -15.42
C MET A 325 10.70 0.55 -14.72
N GLU A 326 10.44 0.23 -13.45
CA GLU A 326 9.43 0.94 -12.65
C GLU A 326 9.75 2.42 -12.43
N GLY A 327 11.03 2.78 -12.41
CA GLY A 327 11.45 4.12 -12.05
C GLY A 327 11.73 4.28 -10.56
N GLU A 328 12.16 3.21 -9.88
CA GLU A 328 12.58 3.28 -8.48
C GLU A 328 13.64 4.38 -8.34
N ARG A 329 13.36 5.41 -7.52
CA ARG A 329 14.18 6.61 -7.29
C ARG A 329 14.28 7.62 -8.43
N ALA A 330 13.48 7.50 -9.48
CA ALA A 330 13.38 8.53 -10.52
C ALA A 330 12.22 9.49 -10.19
N PHE A 331 12.53 10.56 -9.45
CA PHE A 331 11.54 11.50 -8.91
C PHE A 331 11.24 12.65 -9.86
N VAL A 332 9.95 13.01 -10.01
CA VAL A 332 9.51 14.09 -10.88
C VAL A 332 10.09 15.45 -10.47
N GLU A 333 10.32 15.69 -9.18
CA GLU A 333 10.88 16.93 -8.65
C GLU A 333 12.35 17.14 -9.05
N GLU A 334 13.08 16.04 -9.25
CA GLU A 334 14.44 16.09 -9.77
C GLU A 334 14.42 16.29 -11.28
N LEU A 335 13.56 15.55 -12.00
CA LEU A 335 13.38 15.71 -13.45
C LEU A 335 12.99 17.16 -13.81
N ALA A 336 12.11 17.79 -13.04
CA ALA A 336 11.67 19.18 -13.26
C ALA A 336 12.82 20.20 -13.28
N LYS A 337 13.96 19.87 -12.66
CA LYS A 337 15.16 20.73 -12.58
C LYS A 337 16.16 20.48 -13.70
N LEU A 338 16.00 19.42 -14.48
CA LEU A 338 16.89 19.07 -15.59
C LEU A 338 16.48 19.78 -16.88
N ASP A 339 17.46 20.07 -17.74
CA ASP A 339 17.21 20.63 -19.08
C ASP A 339 16.34 19.67 -19.91
N GLY A 340 15.20 20.18 -20.40
CA GLY A 340 14.20 19.38 -21.13
C GLY A 340 13.33 18.48 -20.24
N GLY A 341 13.56 18.44 -18.93
CA GLY A 341 12.76 17.67 -17.98
C GLY A 341 11.30 18.12 -17.87
N PRO A 342 10.99 19.43 -17.77
CA PRO A 342 9.61 19.92 -17.80
C PRO A 342 8.82 19.49 -19.04
N ASP A 343 9.49 19.30 -20.18
CA ASP A 343 8.82 18.81 -21.39
C ASP A 343 8.42 17.33 -21.26
N LEU A 344 9.24 16.50 -20.61
CA LEU A 344 8.96 15.09 -20.35
C LEU A 344 7.88 14.87 -19.29
N LEU A 345 7.71 15.81 -18.36
CA LEU A 345 6.69 15.76 -17.31
C LEU A 345 5.28 16.08 -17.82
N ARG A 346 5.16 16.71 -19.00
CA ARG A 346 3.86 17.03 -19.59
C ARG A 346 3.28 15.81 -20.29
N ASP A 347 1.99 15.59 -20.09
CA ASP A 347 1.25 14.56 -20.80
C ASP A 347 1.37 14.72 -22.32
N ASN A 348 1.94 13.71 -22.95
CA ASN A 348 2.07 13.61 -24.38
C ASN A 348 0.83 12.92 -24.97
N GLN A 349 -0.12 13.75 -25.39
CA GLN A 349 -1.40 13.33 -25.98
C GLN A 349 -1.26 12.59 -27.32
N SER A 350 -0.07 12.58 -27.93
CA SER A 350 0.17 11.90 -29.21
C SER A 350 0.66 10.45 -29.06
N ILE A 351 0.91 9.99 -27.84
CA ILE A 351 1.31 8.62 -27.53
C ILE A 351 0.30 8.01 -26.57
N ALA A 352 -0.40 6.97 -27.01
CA ALA A 352 -1.25 6.17 -26.13
C ALA A 352 -0.37 5.29 -25.23
N TYR A 353 -0.58 5.39 -23.93
CA TYR A 353 0.17 4.71 -22.89
C TYR A 353 -0.76 3.88 -22.01
N ARG A 354 -0.42 2.61 -21.81
CA ARG A 354 -1.10 1.69 -20.89
C ARG A 354 -0.08 1.09 -19.94
N TYR A 355 -0.46 0.80 -18.70
CA TYR A 355 0.46 0.14 -17.78
C TYR A 355 -0.20 -0.76 -16.74
N SER A 356 0.57 -1.76 -16.30
CA SER A 356 0.37 -2.55 -15.09
C SER A 356 1.71 -2.63 -14.37
N ILE A 357 1.89 -1.78 -13.36
CA ILE A 357 3.17 -1.62 -12.67
C ILE A 357 3.09 -2.08 -11.22
N GLY A 358 4.24 -2.42 -10.63
CA GLY A 358 4.34 -2.85 -9.24
C GLY A 358 3.63 -4.16 -8.96
N GLY A 359 3.66 -5.11 -9.90
CA GLY A 359 2.93 -6.37 -9.76
C GLY A 359 1.41 -6.20 -9.72
N GLY A 360 0.89 -5.15 -10.38
CA GLY A 360 -0.54 -4.83 -10.39
C GLY A 360 -0.98 -3.87 -9.28
N TYR A 361 -0.04 -3.30 -8.52
CA TYR A 361 -0.36 -2.29 -7.50
C TYR A 361 -1.02 -1.03 -8.11
N LYS A 362 -0.63 -0.63 -9.34
CA LYS A 362 -1.31 0.41 -10.12
C LYS A 362 -1.41 -0.03 -11.57
N VAL A 363 -2.63 0.07 -12.08
CA VAL A 363 -3.00 -0.33 -13.43
C VAL A 363 -3.74 0.86 -14.04
N SER A 364 -3.43 1.19 -15.29
CA SER A 364 -4.14 2.25 -16.00
C SER A 364 -5.56 1.82 -16.35
N ASP A 365 -6.49 2.77 -16.32
CA ASP A 365 -7.87 2.56 -16.77
C ASP A 365 -7.95 2.73 -18.29
N GLY A 366 -7.42 1.73 -19.00
CA GLY A 366 -7.24 1.74 -20.45
C GLY A 366 -6.02 2.54 -20.92
N TRP A 367 -6.17 3.21 -22.07
CA TRP A 367 -5.12 4.00 -22.72
C TRP A 367 -5.21 5.47 -22.32
N GLU A 368 -4.16 5.98 -21.68
CA GLU A 368 -3.96 7.36 -21.27
C GLU A 368 -2.84 8.05 -22.07
N PRO A 369 -2.66 9.37 -22.02
CA PRO A 369 -1.48 10.04 -22.55
C PRO A 369 -0.21 9.52 -21.87
N LEU A 370 0.88 9.41 -22.61
CA LEU A 370 2.20 9.15 -22.03
C LEU A 370 2.57 10.30 -21.09
N GLY A 371 2.79 9.99 -19.83
CA GLY A 371 3.22 10.92 -18.78
C GLY A 371 3.63 10.17 -17.52
N PRO A 372 4.08 10.85 -16.46
CA PRO A 372 4.50 10.22 -15.21
C PRO A 372 3.39 9.33 -14.63
N ALA A 373 3.71 8.05 -14.43
CA ALA A 373 2.76 7.04 -13.96
C ALA A 373 3.18 6.33 -12.67
N GLY A 374 4.33 6.66 -12.09
CA GLY A 374 4.80 6.07 -10.85
C GLY A 374 3.88 6.35 -9.65
N PHE A 375 4.18 5.68 -8.53
CA PHE A 375 3.33 5.65 -7.34
C PHE A 375 3.58 6.81 -6.38
N TYR A 376 4.84 7.26 -6.33
CA TYR A 376 5.36 8.15 -5.32
C TYR A 376 5.99 9.37 -6.00
N ASP A 377 5.25 9.96 -6.95
CA ASP A 377 5.78 11.00 -7.83
C ASP A 377 7.06 10.55 -8.56
N THR A 378 7.01 9.30 -9.04
CA THR A 378 8.09 8.68 -9.82
C THR A 378 7.70 8.45 -11.28
N PHE A 379 8.69 8.16 -12.11
CA PHE A 379 8.50 7.84 -13.53
C PHE A 379 9.56 6.85 -14.01
N GLY A 380 9.26 6.04 -15.02
CA GLY A 380 10.25 5.14 -15.62
C GLY A 380 10.80 5.65 -16.95
N PRO A 381 11.53 4.79 -17.68
CA PRO A 381 12.14 5.16 -18.96
C PRO A 381 11.12 5.42 -20.08
N GLU A 382 9.83 5.15 -19.86
CA GLU A 382 8.77 5.39 -20.86
C GLU A 382 8.77 6.83 -21.41
N LEU A 383 9.07 7.82 -20.56
CA LEU A 383 9.02 9.23 -20.95
C LEU A 383 10.10 9.57 -21.96
N SER A 384 11.35 9.27 -21.61
CA SER A 384 12.50 9.52 -22.49
C SER A 384 12.50 8.59 -23.70
N PHE A 385 12.00 7.36 -23.56
CA PHE A 385 11.82 6.41 -24.66
C PHE A 385 10.86 6.97 -25.72
N GLY A 386 9.65 7.36 -25.32
CA GLY A 386 8.65 7.93 -26.24
C GLY A 386 9.13 9.21 -26.90
N ALA A 387 9.69 10.15 -26.12
CA ALA A 387 10.23 11.40 -26.65
C ALA A 387 11.39 11.17 -27.64
N THR A 388 12.27 10.22 -27.36
CA THR A 388 13.40 9.89 -28.24
C THR A 388 12.93 9.30 -29.56
N LEU A 389 11.93 8.41 -29.55
CA LEU A 389 11.35 7.85 -30.76
C LEU A 389 10.72 8.94 -31.65
N GLN A 390 9.94 9.85 -31.05
CA GLN A 390 9.34 10.97 -31.80
C GLN A 390 10.40 11.90 -32.39
N LYS A 391 11.44 12.23 -31.63
CA LYS A 391 12.57 13.05 -32.11
C LYS A 391 13.25 12.44 -33.33
N HIS A 392 13.25 11.11 -33.45
CA HIS A 392 13.81 10.38 -34.59
C HIS A 392 12.76 10.03 -35.67
N GLY A 393 11.61 10.69 -35.66
CA GLY A 393 10.60 10.59 -36.72
C GLY A 393 9.74 9.33 -36.68
N VAL A 394 9.72 8.60 -35.56
CA VAL A 394 8.79 7.48 -35.38
C VAL A 394 7.40 8.04 -35.06
N SER A 395 6.41 7.70 -35.89
CA SER A 395 5.00 8.09 -35.72
C SER A 395 4.13 6.89 -35.30
N ASN A 396 2.90 7.17 -34.89
CA ASN A 396 1.90 6.18 -34.46
C ASN A 396 2.44 5.24 -33.36
N ILE A 397 3.03 5.81 -32.31
CA ILE A 397 3.64 5.07 -31.21
C ILE A 397 2.59 4.81 -30.14
N ALA A 398 2.40 3.56 -29.75
CA ALA A 398 1.77 3.19 -28.49
C ALA A 398 2.79 2.50 -27.58
N ILE A 399 2.70 2.74 -26.27
CA ILE A 399 3.56 2.12 -25.26
C ILE A 399 2.69 1.37 -24.27
N ALA A 400 3.02 0.10 -23.99
CA ALA A 400 2.41 -0.65 -22.90
C ALA A 400 3.49 -1.12 -21.92
N LYS A 401 3.35 -0.79 -20.63
CA LYS A 401 4.36 -1.09 -19.60
C LYS A 401 3.87 -2.13 -18.61
N PHE A 402 4.65 -3.18 -18.37
CA PHE A 402 4.32 -4.25 -17.44
C PHE A 402 5.52 -4.53 -16.52
N THR A 403 5.40 -4.26 -15.22
CA THR A 403 6.54 -4.41 -14.31
C THR A 403 6.18 -5.10 -13.01
N HIS A 404 7.20 -5.75 -12.44
CA HIS A 404 7.14 -6.30 -11.09
C HIS A 404 8.51 -6.26 -10.45
N SER A 405 8.81 -5.18 -9.72
CA SER A 405 10.07 -4.95 -8.99
C SER A 405 10.55 -6.13 -8.15
N GLY A 406 9.65 -6.81 -7.45
CA GLY A 406 10.02 -7.94 -6.57
C GLY A 406 10.38 -9.24 -7.29
N SER A 407 10.23 -9.35 -8.62
CA SER A 407 10.31 -10.61 -9.36
C SER A 407 11.74 -11.01 -9.74
N GLN A 408 11.90 -12.27 -10.16
CA GLN A 408 13.14 -12.84 -10.73
C GLN A 408 12.88 -13.33 -12.16
N ILE A 409 13.88 -13.49 -13.02
CA ILE A 409 13.73 -13.89 -14.42
C ILE A 409 12.93 -15.19 -14.60
N ILE A 410 13.07 -16.14 -13.69
CA ILE A 410 12.32 -17.41 -13.71
C ILE A 410 10.80 -17.19 -13.54
N ASP A 411 10.37 -16.08 -12.94
CA ASP A 411 8.96 -15.70 -12.85
C ASP A 411 8.37 -15.29 -14.19
N TRP A 412 9.23 -15.03 -15.18
CA TRP A 412 8.85 -14.58 -16.52
C TRP A 412 9.08 -15.65 -17.58
N THR A 413 9.25 -16.91 -17.19
CA THR A 413 9.23 -18.06 -18.10
C THR A 413 7.89 -18.80 -18.01
N PRO A 414 7.49 -19.57 -19.05
CA PRO A 414 6.25 -20.37 -19.00
C PRO A 414 6.14 -21.28 -17.76
N GLU A 415 7.26 -21.85 -17.32
CA GLU A 415 7.33 -22.79 -16.20
C GLU A 415 7.13 -22.11 -14.84
N GLY A 416 7.58 -20.86 -14.72
CA GLY A 416 7.61 -20.11 -13.47
C GLY A 416 8.57 -20.68 -12.43
N SER A 417 8.56 -20.10 -11.24
CA SER A 417 9.32 -20.57 -10.07
C SER A 417 8.53 -21.55 -9.19
N GLU A 418 9.13 -21.98 -8.07
CA GLU A 418 8.46 -22.69 -6.99
C GLU A 418 7.37 -21.84 -6.32
N ALA A 419 7.52 -20.51 -6.35
CA ALA A 419 6.53 -19.57 -5.87
C ALA A 419 5.44 -19.35 -6.91
N LYS A 420 4.49 -20.29 -7.03
CA LYS A 420 3.49 -20.31 -8.12
C LYS A 420 2.65 -19.05 -8.25
N SER A 421 2.30 -18.38 -7.15
CA SER A 421 1.57 -17.09 -7.23
C SER A 421 2.40 -15.94 -7.84
N ARG A 422 3.69 -16.17 -8.07
CA ARG A 422 4.62 -15.22 -8.68
C ARG A 422 4.97 -15.59 -10.12
N ASN A 423 4.30 -16.58 -10.74
CA ASN A 423 4.45 -16.80 -12.18
C ASN A 423 3.78 -15.65 -12.95
N LEU A 424 4.60 -14.75 -13.49
CA LEU A 424 4.19 -13.55 -14.20
C LEU A 424 4.03 -13.77 -15.70
N TYR A 425 4.61 -14.83 -16.27
CA TYR A 425 4.58 -15.04 -17.72
C TYR A 425 3.15 -15.10 -18.30
N PRO A 426 2.19 -15.85 -17.74
CA PRO A 426 0.81 -15.84 -18.24
C PRO A 426 0.17 -14.45 -18.16
N ALA A 427 0.40 -13.72 -17.07
CA ALA A 427 -0.15 -12.37 -16.88
C ALA A 427 0.46 -11.36 -17.86
N PHE A 428 1.77 -11.45 -18.11
CA PHE A 428 2.48 -10.62 -19.08
C PHE A 428 1.97 -10.86 -20.50
N ILE A 429 1.85 -12.13 -20.92
CA ILE A 429 1.31 -12.47 -22.25
C ILE A 429 -0.14 -11.98 -22.39
N ALA A 430 -0.97 -12.17 -21.35
CA ALA A 430 -2.34 -11.67 -21.36
C ALA A 430 -2.39 -10.15 -21.53
N PHE A 431 -1.55 -9.41 -20.80
CA PHE A 431 -1.46 -7.95 -20.89
C PHE A 431 -1.05 -7.48 -22.29
N VAL A 432 -0.07 -8.13 -22.92
CA VAL A 432 0.35 -7.80 -24.30
C VAL A 432 -0.78 -8.07 -25.29
N GLN A 433 -1.42 -9.23 -25.20
CA GLN A 433 -2.53 -9.59 -26.08
C GLN A 433 -3.74 -8.66 -25.91
N GLU A 434 -4.06 -8.28 -24.68
CA GLU A 434 -5.14 -7.35 -24.38
C GLU A 434 -4.84 -5.95 -24.90
N SER A 435 -3.60 -5.49 -24.76
CA SER A 435 -3.15 -4.21 -25.34
C SER A 435 -3.33 -4.19 -26.86
N ILE A 436 -2.98 -5.29 -27.55
CA ILE A 436 -3.20 -5.42 -28.99
C ILE A 436 -4.71 -5.38 -29.32
N ARG A 437 -5.51 -6.22 -28.65
CA ARG A 437 -6.97 -6.30 -28.89
C ARG A 437 -7.68 -4.97 -28.67
N GLU A 438 -7.28 -4.18 -27.69
CA GLU A 438 -7.88 -2.87 -27.43
C GLU A 438 -7.52 -1.82 -28.48
N LEU A 439 -6.31 -1.86 -29.04
CA LEU A 439 -5.94 -0.99 -30.15
C LEU A 439 -6.70 -1.39 -31.42
N GLU A 440 -6.82 -2.70 -31.69
CA GLU A 440 -7.60 -3.22 -32.82
C GLU A 440 -9.09 -2.88 -32.71
N SER A 441 -9.67 -2.97 -31.51
CA SER A 441 -11.09 -2.59 -31.29
C SER A 441 -11.35 -1.10 -31.48
N LYS A 442 -10.29 -0.27 -31.46
CA LYS A 442 -10.31 1.16 -31.82
C LYS A 442 -10.01 1.42 -33.30
N GLY A 443 -10.08 0.38 -34.14
CA GLY A 443 -9.97 0.47 -35.60
C GLY A 443 -8.53 0.58 -36.13
N GLN A 444 -7.54 0.07 -35.39
CA GLN A 444 -6.13 0.20 -35.74
C GLN A 444 -5.52 -1.15 -36.12
N HIS A 445 -4.54 -1.14 -37.03
CA HIS A 445 -3.67 -2.30 -37.24
C HIS A 445 -2.49 -2.21 -36.29
N VAL A 446 -2.14 -3.30 -35.61
CA VAL A 446 -1.06 -3.29 -34.61
C VAL A 446 0.17 -4.02 -35.13
N GLU A 447 1.29 -3.30 -35.20
CA GLU A 447 2.64 -3.86 -35.34
C GLU A 447 3.26 -3.92 -33.94
N LEU A 448 3.50 -5.13 -33.42
CA LEU A 448 4.29 -5.32 -32.20
C LEU A 448 5.77 -5.05 -32.54
N ALA A 449 6.20 -3.79 -32.39
CA ALA A 449 7.48 -3.30 -32.87
C ALA A 449 8.66 -3.76 -32.00
N GLY A 450 8.42 -4.08 -30.73
CA GLY A 450 9.45 -4.66 -29.86
C GLY A 450 9.02 -4.79 -28.40
N ILE A 451 9.73 -5.66 -27.69
CA ILE A 451 9.65 -5.83 -26.23
C ILE A 451 11.01 -5.44 -25.66
N PHE A 452 11.04 -4.38 -24.88
CA PHE A 452 12.23 -3.87 -24.20
C PHE A 452 12.15 -4.27 -22.74
N TYR A 453 13.08 -5.12 -22.33
CA TYR A 453 13.05 -5.72 -21.00
C TYR A 453 14.30 -5.32 -20.21
N HIS A 454 14.10 -4.64 -19.07
CA HIS A 454 15.13 -4.40 -18.07
C HIS A 454 14.95 -5.33 -16.86
N LEU A 455 15.86 -6.29 -16.69
CA LEU A 455 15.83 -7.35 -15.67
C LEU A 455 17.24 -7.71 -15.17
N GLY A 456 17.32 -8.59 -14.18
CA GLY A 456 18.57 -9.11 -13.61
C GLY A 456 18.80 -8.66 -12.18
N GLU A 457 18.02 -7.69 -11.69
CA GLU A 457 18.26 -7.01 -10.43
C GLU A 457 18.15 -7.90 -9.19
N ASN A 458 17.27 -8.91 -9.24
CA ASN A 458 17.02 -9.84 -8.13
C ASN A 458 17.49 -11.27 -8.46
N ASP A 459 18.18 -11.49 -9.58
CA ASP A 459 18.52 -12.84 -10.08
C ASP A 459 19.79 -13.43 -9.45
N MET A 460 20.30 -12.78 -8.40
CA MET A 460 21.58 -13.11 -7.75
C MET A 460 21.55 -14.40 -6.91
N SER A 461 20.38 -14.98 -6.62
CA SER A 461 20.23 -16.11 -5.70
C SER A 461 20.19 -17.49 -6.38
N TRP A 462 20.14 -17.55 -7.71
CA TRP A 462 20.12 -18.82 -8.45
C TRP A 462 21.53 -19.17 -8.91
N GLY A 463 22.08 -20.25 -8.33
CA GLY A 463 23.27 -20.90 -8.87
C GLY A 463 22.98 -21.51 -10.25
N PRO A 464 24.00 -21.65 -11.12
CA PRO A 464 23.86 -22.27 -12.44
C PRO A 464 23.39 -23.72 -12.40
#